data_AF-A0A0A2W3L3-F1
#
_entry.id   AF-A0A0A2W3L3-F1
#
_cell.length_a   1.000
_cell.length_b   1.000
_cell.length_c   1.000
_cell.angle_alpha   90.00
_cell.angle_beta   90.00
_cell.angle_gamma   90.00
#
_symmetry.space_group_name_H-M   'P 1'
#
loop_
_entity.id
_entity.type
_entity.pdbx_description
1 polymer ?
#
loop_
_entity_poly.entity_id
_entity_poly.type
_entity_poly.pdbx_seq_one_letter_code
_entity_poly.pdbx_strand_id
1 'polypeptide(L)'
;MSCSALINIDTQQSFFHRSYWQQDDVPAFQEAMLELIAGCQRKGVPVVDIFHVDEDDVFSLASGFVTPMPFLRHQPEASFQKHVHNAFTDTGLDRWLRSRDINHLIICGIRTEQCCETTARVASDLGYRVSFVSEAMLTFPMSWKGVTLDSATLRHRTETVLAGRGLVCGAAGGFVPRSERPGGNAGPDPEVETSIGLTFSGIQPLPENLPPGSLLVLPGVCDSNRFFATPQAEEVRRWLTRLQPQIHSQQLNLMCVCSGALLAARAGLMHGIQCTTHHDVLERLKAAAPGAQVKDNRIFVEDRGIWTSAGITSGIDLALHLINRYCGPRMALEVAREMVVWFRRSGDDPQLSPWLRYRNHIHPAVHRAQDLLSSAPEVAWPIPEIANRVHVSPRHLSRLFQHHLGISVRDYLEQLRLAVAEQRLQQGQRMEQAASAAGFSSPRQFHRARGRSRDA
;
A
#
# COMPACT_ATOMS: atom_id res chain seq x y z
N MET A 1 3.52 -7.99 15.73
CA MET A 1 4.62 -7.00 15.76
C MET A 1 5.65 -7.41 14.72
N SER A 2 6.25 -6.49 13.98
CA SER A 2 7.28 -6.84 12.98
C SER A 2 8.59 -7.15 13.70
N CYS A 3 9.10 -8.38 13.59
CA CYS A 3 10.40 -8.77 14.16
C CYS A 3 11.45 -8.56 13.08
N SER A 4 12.44 -7.73 13.37
CA SER A 4 13.43 -7.27 12.39
C SER A 4 14.81 -7.88 12.67
N ALA A 5 15.63 -8.04 11.63
CA ALA A 5 17.08 -8.24 11.74
C ALA A 5 17.83 -7.31 10.79
N LEU A 6 19.00 -6.83 11.22
CA LEU A 6 19.96 -6.17 10.36
C LEU A 6 20.88 -7.22 9.74
N ILE A 7 20.93 -7.28 8.42
CA ILE A 7 21.78 -8.17 7.65
C ILE A 7 22.89 -7.34 7.03
N ASN A 8 24.08 -7.43 7.62
CA ASN A 8 25.30 -6.77 7.16
C ASN A 8 26.04 -7.69 6.19
N ILE A 9 26.05 -7.31 4.91
CA ILE A 9 26.53 -8.17 3.83
C ILE A 9 27.93 -7.76 3.39
N ASP A 10 28.86 -8.71 3.44
CA ASP A 10 30.15 -8.63 2.78
C ASP A 10 31.04 -7.45 3.24
N THR A 11 30.76 -6.84 4.40
CA THR A 11 31.59 -5.77 4.99
C THR A 11 32.86 -6.37 5.63
N GLN A 12 33.73 -6.91 4.78
CA GLN A 12 34.89 -7.72 5.14
C GLN A 12 36.19 -7.21 4.51
N GLN A 13 37.33 -7.53 5.14
CA GLN A 13 38.64 -7.00 4.74
C GLN A 13 39.10 -7.43 3.34
N SER A 14 38.60 -8.55 2.81
CA SER A 14 38.90 -9.02 1.44
C SER A 14 38.73 -7.94 0.37
N PHE A 15 37.79 -6.99 0.55
CA PHE A 15 37.57 -5.92 -0.41
C PHE A 15 38.72 -4.90 -0.49
N PHE A 16 39.48 -4.69 0.59
CA PHE A 16 40.65 -3.78 0.56
C PHE A 16 41.73 -4.24 -0.44
N HIS A 17 41.72 -5.52 -0.80
CA HIS A 17 42.70 -6.13 -1.70
C HIS A 17 42.21 -6.23 -3.15
N ARG A 18 41.02 -5.69 -3.46
CA ARG A 18 40.49 -5.65 -4.82
C ARG A 18 41.09 -4.49 -5.60
N SER A 19 41.45 -4.72 -6.86
CA SER A 19 42.04 -3.70 -7.75
C SER A 19 41.11 -2.51 -8.02
N TYR A 20 39.79 -2.70 -7.85
CA TYR A 20 38.77 -1.66 -8.00
C TYR A 20 38.41 -0.95 -6.69
N TRP A 21 39.07 -1.26 -5.56
CA TRP A 21 38.82 -0.57 -4.30
C TRP A 21 39.18 0.91 -4.40
N GLN A 22 38.27 1.78 -3.97
CA GLN A 22 38.44 3.23 -3.94
C GLN A 22 38.02 3.77 -2.57
N GLN A 23 38.67 4.84 -2.11
CA GLN A 23 38.42 5.41 -0.78
C GLN A 23 37.36 6.50 -0.77
N ASP A 24 36.90 6.99 -1.93
CA ASP A 24 36.09 8.20 -2.04
C ASP A 24 34.77 8.11 -1.25
N ASP A 25 34.05 6.99 -1.38
CA ASP A 25 32.75 6.77 -0.71
C ASP A 25 32.86 6.11 0.69
N VAL A 26 34.07 5.68 1.09
CA VAL A 26 34.27 4.88 2.31
C VAL A 26 33.95 5.64 3.60
N PRO A 27 34.35 6.91 3.79
CA PRO A 27 34.02 7.65 5.02
C PRO A 27 32.51 7.79 5.26
N ALA A 28 31.75 8.15 4.22
CA ALA A 28 30.29 8.31 4.32
C ALA A 28 29.61 6.96 4.57
N PHE A 29 30.04 5.90 3.87
CA PHE A 29 29.58 4.54 4.10
C PHE A 29 29.83 4.08 5.54
N GLN A 30 31.05 4.32 6.06
CA GLN A 30 31.43 3.93 7.42
C GLN A 30 30.58 4.64 8.47
N GLU A 31 30.35 5.95 8.33
CA GLU A 31 29.51 6.73 9.24
C GLU A 31 28.07 6.18 9.27
N ALA A 32 27.46 5.99 8.08
CA ALA A 32 26.10 5.48 7.96
C ALA A 32 25.95 4.04 8.50
N MET A 33 26.94 3.18 8.24
CA MET A 33 26.97 1.81 8.78
C MET A 33 27.02 1.80 10.31
N LEU A 34 27.89 2.60 10.91
CA LEU A 34 28.03 2.69 12.36
C LEU A 34 26.76 3.23 13.02
N GLU A 35 26.14 4.25 12.43
CA GLU A 35 24.87 4.81 12.91
C GLU A 35 23.75 3.76 12.84
N LEU A 36 23.63 3.05 11.71
CA LEU A 36 22.61 2.03 11.49
C LEU A 36 22.74 0.87 12.49
N ILE A 37 23.95 0.35 12.66
CA ILE A 37 24.25 -0.74 13.59
C ILE A 37 23.93 -0.31 15.02
N ALA A 38 24.40 0.86 15.44
CA ALA A 38 24.13 1.39 16.77
C ALA A 38 22.63 1.60 17.02
N GLY A 39 21.90 2.08 16.00
CA GLY A 39 20.44 2.22 16.04
C GLY A 39 19.70 0.90 16.20
N CYS A 40 20.16 -0.15 15.52
CA CYS A 40 19.60 -1.51 15.64
C CYS A 40 19.86 -2.09 17.03
N GLN A 41 21.09 -1.99 17.54
CA GLN A 41 21.46 -2.48 18.86
C GLN A 41 20.65 -1.81 19.99
N ARG A 42 20.48 -0.47 19.93
CA ARG A 42 19.64 0.26 20.90
C ARG A 42 18.18 -0.22 20.92
N LYS A 43 17.69 -0.74 19.80
CA LYS A 43 16.32 -1.25 19.64
C LYS A 43 16.20 -2.76 19.87
N GLY A 44 17.29 -3.43 20.26
CA GLY A 44 17.32 -4.89 20.40
C GLY A 44 17.10 -5.64 19.08
N VAL A 45 17.42 -5.01 17.94
CA VAL A 45 17.36 -5.67 16.64
C VAL A 45 18.63 -6.49 16.44
N PRO A 46 18.55 -7.83 16.22
CA PRO A 46 19.71 -8.68 15.94
C PRO A 46 20.52 -8.14 14.76
N VAL A 47 21.83 -8.08 14.93
CA VAL A 47 22.78 -7.80 13.83
C VAL A 47 23.41 -9.11 13.40
N VAL A 48 23.29 -9.43 12.11
CA VAL A 48 23.79 -10.65 11.50
C VAL A 48 24.83 -10.28 10.44
N ASP A 49 26.02 -10.86 10.55
CA ASP A 49 27.10 -10.64 9.58
C ASP A 49 27.12 -11.77 8.55
N ILE A 50 27.20 -11.41 7.28
CA ILE A 50 27.32 -12.34 6.16
C ILE A 50 28.67 -12.11 5.48
N PHE A 51 29.45 -13.17 5.33
CA PHE A 51 30.76 -13.14 4.68
C PHE A 51 30.73 -13.91 3.36
N HIS A 52 31.30 -13.32 2.31
CA HIS A 52 31.53 -14.03 1.05
C HIS A 52 32.82 -14.84 1.15
N VAL A 53 32.72 -16.13 0.84
CA VAL A 53 33.85 -17.06 0.78
C VAL A 53 33.95 -17.63 -0.63
N ASP A 54 35.16 -17.63 -1.18
CA ASP A 54 35.49 -18.21 -2.50
C ASP A 54 36.78 -19.03 -2.40
N GLU A 55 36.98 -20.02 -3.25
CA GLU A 55 38.05 -21.02 -3.10
C GLU A 55 39.44 -20.51 -3.51
N ASP A 56 39.55 -19.51 -4.41
CA ASP A 56 40.80 -19.23 -5.15
C ASP A 56 41.32 -17.77 -5.09
N ASP A 57 41.01 -16.97 -4.07
CA ASP A 57 41.46 -15.56 -4.02
C ASP A 57 41.54 -14.97 -2.58
N VAL A 58 41.61 -13.64 -2.45
CA VAL A 58 41.50 -12.85 -1.21
C VAL A 58 40.18 -13.03 -0.47
N PHE A 59 39.25 -13.81 -1.03
CA PHE A 59 37.98 -14.22 -0.42
C PHE A 59 38.03 -15.67 0.13
N SER A 60 39.17 -16.36 -0.01
CA SER A 60 39.38 -17.66 0.63
C SER A 60 39.60 -17.51 2.13
N LEU A 61 39.15 -18.48 2.91
CA LEU A 61 39.40 -18.50 4.36
C LEU A 61 40.92 -18.52 4.66
N ALA A 62 41.71 -19.17 3.80
CA ALA A 62 43.16 -19.24 3.91
C ALA A 62 43.85 -17.87 3.77
N SER A 63 43.19 -16.88 3.12
CA SER A 63 43.73 -15.53 2.99
C SER A 63 43.82 -14.76 4.32
N GLY A 64 43.02 -15.13 5.32
CA GLY A 64 42.88 -14.37 6.58
C GLY A 64 42.05 -13.07 6.45
N PHE A 65 41.59 -12.71 5.25
CA PHE A 65 40.86 -11.45 5.01
C PHE A 65 39.33 -11.58 5.04
N VAL A 66 38.79 -12.81 5.19
CA VAL A 66 37.37 -13.08 5.44
C VAL A 66 37.04 -12.79 6.91
N THR A 67 37.23 -11.54 7.30
CA THR A 67 37.01 -11.02 8.65
C THR A 67 36.36 -9.64 8.56
N PRO A 68 35.62 -9.18 9.59
CA PRO A 68 35.00 -7.86 9.58
C PRO A 68 36.01 -6.75 9.29
N MET A 69 35.57 -5.70 8.59
CA MET A 69 36.37 -4.48 8.44
C MET A 69 36.68 -3.85 9.81
N PRO A 70 37.88 -3.25 10.01
CA PRO A 70 38.33 -2.79 11.34
C PRO A 70 37.45 -1.73 12.02
N PHE A 71 36.63 -1.00 11.26
CA PHE A 71 35.73 -0.01 11.84
C PHE A 71 34.50 -0.64 12.49
N LEU A 72 34.13 -1.87 12.14
CA LEU A 72 33.01 -2.58 12.75
C LEU A 72 33.39 -3.03 14.16
N ARG A 73 32.62 -2.58 15.16
CA ARG A 73 32.86 -2.86 16.58
C ARG A 73 31.72 -3.62 17.25
N HIS A 74 30.68 -3.98 16.51
CA HIS A 74 29.56 -4.74 17.05
C HIS A 74 29.95 -6.20 17.28
N GLN A 75 29.22 -6.85 18.19
CA GLN A 75 29.18 -8.31 18.24
C GLN A 75 27.94 -8.77 17.48
N PRO A 76 28.09 -9.56 16.40
CA PRO A 76 26.95 -10.10 15.70
C PRO A 76 26.25 -11.18 16.53
N GLU A 77 24.93 -11.26 16.44
CA GLU A 77 24.16 -12.34 17.08
C GLU A 77 24.32 -13.66 16.32
N ALA A 78 24.61 -13.59 15.02
CA ALA A 78 24.98 -14.72 14.20
C ALA A 78 25.88 -14.28 13.03
N SER A 79 26.69 -15.20 12.54
CA SER A 79 27.49 -15.00 11.34
C SER A 79 27.30 -16.18 10.38
N PHE A 80 27.23 -15.87 9.09
CA PHE A 80 27.12 -16.88 8.04
C PHE A 80 28.15 -16.65 6.94
N GLN A 81 28.57 -17.73 6.30
CA GLN A 81 29.42 -17.71 5.11
C GLN A 81 28.58 -18.12 3.91
N LYS A 82 28.73 -17.42 2.78
CA LYS A 82 28.05 -17.71 1.51
C LYS A 82 29.06 -17.86 0.38
N HIS A 83 28.70 -18.65 -0.62
CA HIS A 83 29.54 -18.89 -1.81
C HIS A 83 28.91 -18.33 -3.09
N VAL A 84 27.75 -17.68 -2.97
CA VAL A 84 27.07 -16.99 -4.06
C VAL A 84 26.75 -15.54 -3.70
N HIS A 85 26.17 -14.81 -4.64
CA HIS A 85 25.88 -13.39 -4.46
C HIS A 85 24.85 -13.13 -3.34
N ASN A 86 23.84 -13.98 -3.16
CA ASN A 86 22.79 -13.76 -2.17
C ASN A 86 23.08 -14.46 -0.83
N ALA A 87 22.59 -13.89 0.28
CA ALA A 87 22.84 -14.40 1.62
C ALA A 87 22.03 -15.64 2.04
N PHE A 88 21.11 -16.14 1.22
CA PHE A 88 20.20 -17.24 1.59
C PHE A 88 20.61 -18.58 1.01
N THR A 89 21.00 -18.60 -0.27
CA THR A 89 21.47 -19.82 -0.92
C THR A 89 22.72 -20.31 -0.23
N ASP A 90 22.82 -21.64 -0.03
CA ASP A 90 23.96 -22.32 0.63
C ASP A 90 24.30 -21.89 2.07
N THR A 91 23.47 -21.05 2.69
CA THR A 91 23.62 -20.65 4.09
C THR A 91 22.52 -21.22 4.99
N GLY A 92 22.71 -21.08 6.31
CA GLY A 92 21.69 -21.37 7.33
C GLY A 92 20.77 -20.19 7.65
N LEU A 93 20.83 -19.08 6.89
CA LEU A 93 20.24 -17.80 7.26
C LEU A 93 18.70 -17.86 7.36
N ASP A 94 18.00 -18.39 6.34
CA ASP A 94 16.53 -18.48 6.34
C ASP A 94 16.02 -19.25 7.56
N ARG A 95 16.62 -20.41 7.84
CA ARG A 95 16.29 -21.23 9.01
C ARG A 95 16.50 -20.47 10.32
N TRP A 96 17.61 -19.77 10.45
CA TRP A 96 17.92 -18.98 11.65
C TRP A 96 16.91 -17.85 11.86
N LEU A 97 16.57 -17.11 10.78
CA LEU A 97 15.59 -16.03 10.82
C LEU A 97 14.20 -16.54 11.21
N ARG A 98 13.73 -17.62 10.56
CA ARG A 98 12.41 -18.22 10.84
C ARG A 98 12.31 -18.78 12.25
N SER A 99 13.37 -19.38 12.78
CA SER A 99 13.39 -19.89 14.17
C SER A 99 13.22 -18.80 15.25
N ARG A 100 13.33 -17.52 14.86
CA ARG A 100 13.20 -16.34 15.72
C ARG A 100 12.02 -15.46 15.34
N ASP A 101 11.11 -15.98 14.50
CA ASP A 101 9.94 -15.26 13.99
C ASP A 101 10.26 -13.92 13.29
N ILE A 102 11.51 -13.78 12.79
CA ILE A 102 11.94 -12.59 12.06
C ILE A 102 11.28 -12.59 10.69
N ASN A 103 10.60 -11.49 10.36
CA ASN A 103 9.83 -11.33 9.13
C ASN A 103 10.16 -10.03 8.37
N HIS A 104 11.07 -9.23 8.90
CA HIS A 104 11.57 -8.00 8.28
C HIS A 104 13.09 -7.95 8.30
N LEU A 105 13.72 -7.63 7.17
CA LEU A 105 15.16 -7.56 7.02
C LEU A 105 15.57 -6.14 6.65
N ILE A 106 16.52 -5.60 7.40
CA ILE A 106 17.21 -4.36 7.09
C ILE A 106 18.53 -4.75 6.45
N ILE A 107 18.79 -4.35 5.22
CA ILE A 107 19.95 -4.78 4.44
C ILE A 107 20.92 -3.61 4.30
N CYS A 108 22.19 -3.87 4.59
CA CYS A 108 23.33 -2.97 4.39
C CYS A 108 24.56 -3.79 3.95
N GLY A 109 25.63 -3.13 3.49
CA GLY A 109 26.86 -3.85 3.13
C GLY A 109 27.59 -3.37 1.87
N ILE A 110 28.45 -4.22 1.32
CA ILE A 110 29.30 -3.90 0.17
C ILE A 110 28.79 -4.60 -1.10
N ARG A 111 28.95 -3.92 -2.24
CA ARG A 111 28.40 -4.26 -3.57
C ARG A 111 26.89 -4.10 -3.64
N THR A 112 26.45 -2.84 -3.59
CA THR A 112 25.05 -2.40 -3.67
C THR A 112 24.24 -3.15 -4.73
N GLU A 113 24.72 -3.15 -5.98
CA GLU A 113 24.08 -3.72 -7.17
C GLU A 113 24.30 -5.23 -7.37
N GLN A 114 25.07 -5.86 -6.48
CA GLN A 114 25.33 -7.30 -6.54
C GLN A 114 24.78 -8.00 -5.30
N CYS A 115 25.62 -8.20 -4.28
CA CYS A 115 25.29 -9.03 -3.14
C CYS A 115 24.12 -8.45 -2.33
N CYS A 116 24.12 -7.13 -2.12
CA CYS A 116 23.03 -6.45 -1.42
C CYS A 116 21.72 -6.55 -2.20
N GLU A 117 21.69 -6.11 -3.47
CA GLU A 117 20.49 -6.14 -4.32
C GLU A 117 19.93 -7.56 -4.49
N THR A 118 20.80 -8.53 -4.78
CA THR A 118 20.37 -9.92 -5.01
C THR A 118 19.79 -10.50 -3.73
N THR A 119 20.40 -10.23 -2.58
CA THR A 119 19.86 -10.66 -1.27
C THR A 119 18.51 -10.01 -1.00
N ALA A 120 18.35 -8.72 -1.29
CA ALA A 120 17.07 -8.02 -1.11
C ALA A 120 15.94 -8.61 -1.97
N ARG A 121 16.24 -8.95 -3.22
CA ARG A 121 15.28 -9.61 -4.12
C ARG A 121 14.91 -11.00 -3.63
N VAL A 122 15.88 -11.83 -3.28
CA VAL A 122 15.64 -13.19 -2.78
C VAL A 122 14.87 -13.15 -1.46
N ALA A 123 15.21 -12.25 -0.53
CA ALA A 123 14.46 -12.04 0.71
C ALA A 123 12.98 -11.71 0.42
N SER A 124 12.73 -10.79 -0.51
CA SER A 124 11.38 -10.42 -0.92
C SER A 124 10.61 -11.60 -1.52
N ASP A 125 11.26 -12.37 -2.40
CA ASP A 125 10.67 -13.56 -3.02
C ASP A 125 10.37 -14.67 -1.98
N LEU A 126 11.17 -14.75 -0.90
CA LEU A 126 10.96 -15.64 0.25
C LEU A 126 9.90 -15.14 1.26
N GLY A 127 9.30 -13.97 1.00
CA GLY A 127 8.20 -13.39 1.78
C GLY A 127 8.64 -12.48 2.93
N TYR A 128 9.92 -12.11 3.02
CA TYR A 128 10.38 -11.11 3.99
C TYR A 128 10.00 -9.70 3.53
N ARG A 129 9.61 -8.85 4.49
CA ARG A 129 9.64 -7.41 4.27
C ARG A 129 11.10 -6.95 4.25
N VAL A 130 11.45 -6.00 3.40
CA VAL A 130 12.85 -5.59 3.25
C VAL A 130 12.97 -4.07 3.22
N SER A 131 13.86 -3.56 4.08
CA SER A 131 14.38 -2.20 4.05
C SER A 131 15.79 -2.22 3.48
N PHE A 132 16.03 -1.51 2.38
CA PHE A 132 17.30 -1.45 1.67
C PHE A 132 17.98 -0.10 1.97
N VAL A 133 18.99 -0.11 2.85
CA VAL A 133 19.58 1.12 3.40
C VAL A 133 20.78 1.55 2.55
N SER A 134 20.48 2.27 1.48
CA SER A 134 21.44 2.59 0.41
C SER A 134 22.64 3.45 0.85
N GLU A 135 22.43 4.30 1.86
CA GLU A 135 23.44 5.15 2.49
C GLU A 135 24.44 4.33 3.29
N ALA A 136 23.99 3.20 3.85
CA ALA A 136 24.83 2.21 4.52
C ALA A 136 25.29 1.13 3.53
N MET A 137 25.47 1.49 2.25
CA MET A 137 26.03 0.61 1.24
C MET A 137 27.16 1.23 0.44
N LEU A 138 28.15 0.39 0.14
CA LEU A 138 29.31 0.75 -0.66
C LEU A 138 29.27 0.02 -2.00
N THR A 139 29.61 0.73 -3.07
CA THR A 139 29.96 0.12 -4.35
C THR A 139 31.05 0.94 -5.02
N PHE A 140 31.54 0.47 -6.16
CA PHE A 140 32.66 1.05 -6.89
C PHE A 140 32.27 1.26 -8.35
N PRO A 141 32.89 2.23 -9.06
CA PRO A 141 32.65 2.42 -10.47
C PRO A 141 32.91 1.14 -11.27
N MET A 142 32.01 0.86 -12.23
CA MET A 142 32.10 -0.33 -13.07
C MET A 142 32.10 0.05 -14.55
N SER A 143 33.04 -0.51 -15.30
CA SER A 143 33.16 -0.29 -16.74
C SER A 143 32.74 -1.53 -17.52
N TRP A 144 31.85 -1.35 -18.49
CA TRP A 144 31.46 -2.39 -19.44
C TRP A 144 31.31 -1.81 -20.84
N LYS A 145 31.95 -2.43 -21.84
CA LYS A 145 31.92 -2.00 -23.25
C LYS A 145 32.25 -0.51 -23.45
N GLY A 146 33.25 -0.01 -22.71
CA GLY A 146 33.69 1.39 -22.81
C GLY A 146 32.80 2.41 -22.11
N VAL A 147 31.73 1.98 -21.42
CA VAL A 147 30.89 2.84 -20.59
C VAL A 147 31.20 2.57 -19.12
N THR A 148 31.58 3.61 -18.38
CA THR A 148 31.76 3.54 -16.93
C THR A 148 30.54 4.13 -16.24
N LEU A 149 29.94 3.37 -15.34
CA LEU A 149 28.95 3.87 -14.40
C LEU A 149 29.65 4.17 -13.09
N ASP A 150 29.48 5.38 -12.56
CA ASP A 150 29.97 5.76 -11.24
C ASP A 150 29.11 5.12 -10.12
N SER A 151 29.64 5.14 -8.89
CA SER A 151 28.98 4.57 -7.72
C SER A 151 27.58 5.13 -7.49
N ALA A 152 27.39 6.44 -7.70
CA ALA A 152 26.11 7.12 -7.52
C ALA A 152 25.07 6.65 -8.56
N THR A 153 25.46 6.50 -9.82
CA THR A 153 24.61 5.99 -10.90
C THR A 153 24.24 4.53 -10.66
N LEU A 154 25.19 3.70 -10.23
CA LEU A 154 24.94 2.30 -9.88
C LEU A 154 23.96 2.19 -8.71
N ARG A 155 24.16 2.99 -7.66
CA ARG A 155 23.25 3.07 -6.50
C ARG A 155 21.85 3.50 -6.92
N HIS A 156 21.73 4.60 -7.66
CA HIS A 156 20.43 5.11 -8.13
C HIS A 156 19.69 4.11 -9.02
N ARG A 157 20.40 3.45 -9.94
CA ARG A 157 19.80 2.39 -10.78
C ARG A 157 19.31 1.22 -9.93
N THR A 158 20.11 0.77 -8.97
CA THR A 158 19.73 -0.31 -8.05
C THR A 158 18.46 0.05 -7.28
N GLU A 159 18.43 1.22 -6.65
CA GLU A 159 17.26 1.74 -5.94
C GLU A 159 16.01 1.80 -6.83
N THR A 160 16.18 2.29 -8.07
CA THR A 160 15.08 2.42 -9.03
C THR A 160 14.46 1.07 -9.35
N VAL A 161 15.28 0.02 -9.52
CA VAL A 161 14.73 -1.32 -9.82
C VAL A 161 14.13 -1.98 -8.58
N LEU A 162 14.65 -1.70 -7.38
CA LEU A 162 14.11 -2.21 -6.13
C LEU A 162 12.81 -1.51 -5.71
N ALA A 163 12.65 -0.22 -5.99
CA ALA A 163 11.43 0.55 -5.69
C ALA A 163 10.18 0.00 -6.41
N GLY A 164 10.36 -0.68 -7.55
CA GLY A 164 9.28 -1.37 -8.27
C GLY A 164 8.79 -2.66 -7.59
N ARG A 165 9.44 -3.11 -6.51
CA ARG A 165 9.17 -4.37 -5.80
C ARG A 165 8.61 -4.18 -4.38
N GLY A 166 8.21 -2.95 -4.03
CA GLY A 166 7.71 -2.64 -2.67
C GLY A 166 8.81 -2.63 -1.60
N LEU A 167 10.08 -2.57 -2.01
CA LEU A 167 11.24 -2.46 -1.12
C LEU A 167 11.41 -1.00 -0.70
N VAL A 168 11.63 -0.75 0.59
CA VAL A 168 11.85 0.61 1.10
C VAL A 168 13.32 0.97 0.91
N CYS A 169 13.61 1.89 -0.01
CA CYS A 169 14.96 2.43 -0.25
C CYS A 169 15.11 3.77 0.47
N GLY A 170 16.11 3.92 1.35
CA GLY A 170 16.48 5.21 1.97
C GLY A 170 17.01 5.12 3.40
N ALA A 171 17.53 6.25 3.88
CA ALA A 171 18.38 6.43 5.07
C ALA A 171 18.03 5.59 6.30
N ALA A 172 19.06 5.31 7.11
CA ALA A 172 18.91 4.82 8.48
C ALA A 172 17.99 5.72 9.36
N GLY A 173 17.77 6.98 8.92
CA GLY A 173 16.75 7.91 9.44
C GLY A 173 15.31 7.60 9.03
N GLY A 174 15.08 6.58 8.20
CA GLY A 174 13.76 6.06 7.83
C GLY A 174 13.13 5.18 8.91
N PHE A 175 13.84 4.88 9.99
CA PHE A 175 13.21 4.47 11.24
C PHE A 175 12.77 5.69 12.02
N VAL A 176 11.92 6.51 11.38
CA VAL A 176 11.13 7.52 12.05
C VAL A 176 10.33 6.77 13.12
N PRO A 177 10.62 6.96 14.43
CA PRO A 177 9.79 6.38 15.47
C PRO A 177 8.35 6.79 15.20
N ARG A 178 7.37 5.99 15.61
CA ARG A 178 5.94 6.32 15.38
C ARG A 178 5.58 7.73 15.88
N SER A 179 6.41 8.32 16.75
CA SER A 179 6.36 9.69 17.26
C SER A 179 6.80 10.79 16.28
N GLU A 180 7.51 10.50 15.19
CA GLU A 180 8.07 11.52 14.28
C GLU A 180 7.57 11.40 12.84
N ARG A 181 6.69 10.43 12.53
CA ARG A 181 5.99 10.46 11.24
C ARG A 181 5.05 11.66 11.27
N PRO A 182 4.91 12.43 10.17
CA PRO A 182 3.84 13.39 10.06
C PRO A 182 2.51 12.61 10.08
N GLY A 183 1.94 12.44 11.29
CA GLY A 183 0.76 11.63 11.56
C GLY A 183 0.86 10.86 12.87
N GLY A 184 -0.08 11.09 13.78
CA GLY A 184 -0.19 10.43 15.09
C GLY A 184 -1.64 10.44 15.61
N ASN A 185 -1.91 9.67 16.66
CA ASN A 185 -3.20 9.71 17.33
C ASN A 185 -3.24 10.95 18.25
N ALA A 186 -4.27 11.77 18.12
CA ALA A 186 -4.48 12.93 18.99
C ALA A 186 -5.86 12.86 19.66
N GLY A 187 -5.93 13.27 20.93
CA GLY A 187 -7.15 13.16 21.73
C GLY A 187 -7.01 13.85 23.10
N PRO A 188 -8.13 13.96 23.84
CA PRO A 188 -8.16 14.58 25.16
C PRO A 188 -7.49 13.72 26.24
N ASP A 189 -7.55 12.39 26.10
CA ASP A 189 -6.93 11.45 27.02
C ASP A 189 -5.68 10.80 26.37
N PRO A 190 -4.61 10.52 27.15
CA PRO A 190 -3.38 9.92 26.64
C PRO A 190 -3.54 8.42 26.30
N GLU A 191 -4.62 7.81 26.77
CA GLU A 191 -5.01 6.43 26.49
C GLU A 191 -6.53 6.29 26.36
N VAL A 192 -6.99 5.35 25.55
CA VAL A 192 -8.41 5.04 25.40
C VAL A 192 -8.62 3.54 25.18
N GLU A 193 -9.57 2.96 25.90
CA GLU A 193 -10.00 1.57 25.69
C GLU A 193 -10.99 1.50 24.53
N THR A 194 -10.78 0.57 23.60
CA THR A 194 -11.66 0.32 22.47
C THR A 194 -12.86 -0.53 22.87
N SER A 195 -13.88 -0.60 22.02
CA SER A 195 -15.06 -1.44 22.24
C SER A 195 -14.79 -2.95 22.30
N ILE A 196 -13.56 -3.38 21.97
CA ILE A 196 -13.13 -4.79 22.02
C ILE A 196 -12.12 -5.07 23.14
N GLY A 197 -11.91 -4.13 24.07
CA GLY A 197 -11.03 -4.30 25.22
C GLY A 197 -9.54 -4.11 24.94
N LEU A 198 -9.18 -3.63 23.75
CA LEU A 198 -7.80 -3.22 23.46
C LEU A 198 -7.60 -1.75 23.80
N THR A 199 -6.50 -1.41 24.48
CA THR A 199 -6.14 -0.03 24.81
C THR A 199 -5.23 0.57 23.75
N PHE A 200 -5.60 1.75 23.22
CA PHE A 200 -4.70 2.61 22.47
C PHE A 200 -4.02 3.57 23.44
N SER A 201 -2.69 3.53 23.51
CA SER A 201 -1.87 4.43 24.31
C SER A 201 -0.96 5.31 23.44
N GLY A 202 -0.34 6.32 24.06
CA GLY A 202 0.55 7.26 23.38
C GLY A 202 -0.21 8.28 22.53
N ILE A 203 -1.45 8.58 22.91
CA ILE A 203 -2.28 9.60 22.27
C ILE A 203 -1.73 10.97 22.68
N GLN A 204 -1.40 11.79 21.69
CA GLN A 204 -0.92 13.15 21.92
C GLN A 204 -2.10 14.08 22.22
N PRO A 205 -1.89 15.19 22.94
CA PRO A 205 -2.91 16.23 23.09
C PRO A 205 -3.39 16.75 21.72
N LEU A 206 -4.64 17.21 21.66
CA LEU A 206 -5.20 17.84 20.46
C LEU A 206 -4.35 19.06 20.07
N PRO A 207 -3.69 19.07 18.90
CA PRO A 207 -2.77 20.13 18.53
C PRO A 207 -3.53 21.43 18.23
N GLU A 208 -2.96 22.59 18.57
CA GLU A 208 -3.59 23.88 18.28
C GLU A 208 -3.68 24.16 16.77
N ASN A 209 -2.64 23.77 16.02
CA ASN A 209 -2.52 24.00 14.59
C ASN A 209 -2.07 22.73 13.88
N LEU A 210 -2.47 22.59 12.62
CA LEU A 210 -2.08 21.49 11.74
C LEU A 210 -1.44 22.05 10.47
N PRO A 211 -0.40 21.39 9.93
CA PRO A 211 0.17 21.76 8.64
C PRO A 211 -0.89 21.71 7.52
N PRO A 212 -0.85 22.62 6.54
CA PRO A 212 -1.68 22.50 5.34
C PRO A 212 -1.49 21.15 4.64
N GLY A 213 -2.57 20.60 4.11
CA GLY A 213 -2.60 19.27 3.49
C GLY A 213 -2.80 18.11 4.47
N SER A 214 -2.86 18.36 5.78
CA SER A 214 -3.09 17.30 6.77
C SER A 214 -4.43 16.59 6.54
N LEU A 215 -4.44 15.27 6.74
CA LEU A 215 -5.65 14.44 6.73
C LEU A 215 -6.05 14.08 8.16
N LEU A 216 -7.19 14.59 8.60
CA LEU A 216 -7.81 14.25 9.87
C LEU A 216 -8.70 13.02 9.71
N VAL A 217 -8.52 12.01 10.56
CA VAL A 217 -9.35 10.79 10.54
C VAL A 217 -10.18 10.72 11.83
N LEU A 218 -11.51 10.77 11.69
CA LEU A 218 -12.47 10.62 12.78
C LEU A 218 -13.09 9.22 12.75
N PRO A 219 -12.67 8.31 13.65
CA PRO A 219 -13.25 6.99 13.75
C PRO A 219 -14.66 7.01 14.35
N GLY A 220 -15.39 5.90 14.16
CA GLY A 220 -16.67 5.66 14.82
C GLY A 220 -16.51 5.07 16.23
N VAL A 221 -17.65 4.93 16.91
CA VAL A 221 -17.78 4.34 18.25
C VAL A 221 -18.94 3.35 18.26
N CYS A 222 -18.91 2.36 19.15
CA CYS A 222 -19.96 1.33 19.22
C CYS A 222 -21.34 1.90 19.61
N ASP A 223 -21.38 2.89 20.50
CA ASP A 223 -22.60 3.63 20.88
C ASP A 223 -22.36 5.15 20.81
N SER A 224 -22.72 5.73 19.67
CA SER A 224 -22.54 7.17 19.44
C SER A 224 -23.48 8.06 20.27
N ASN A 225 -24.53 7.53 20.90
CA ASN A 225 -25.34 8.33 21.82
C ASN A 225 -24.60 8.53 23.13
N ARG A 226 -23.99 7.46 23.65
CA ARG A 226 -23.20 7.49 24.89
C ARG A 226 -21.86 8.19 24.70
N PHE A 227 -21.05 7.72 23.75
CA PHE A 227 -19.64 8.12 23.65
C PHE A 227 -19.43 9.51 23.05
N PHE A 228 -20.39 10.05 22.28
CA PHE A 228 -20.33 11.44 21.82
C PHE A 228 -21.07 12.43 22.73
N ALA A 229 -21.51 11.98 23.91
CA ALA A 229 -22.05 12.84 24.96
C ALA A 229 -21.07 13.04 26.13
N THR A 230 -19.87 12.46 26.05
CA THR A 230 -18.85 12.59 27.10
C THR A 230 -18.18 13.97 27.07
N PRO A 231 -17.61 14.43 28.20
CA PRO A 231 -16.81 15.66 28.25
C PRO A 231 -15.64 15.66 27.25
N GLN A 232 -15.02 14.50 27.05
CA GLN A 232 -13.95 14.28 26.08
C GLN A 232 -14.42 14.51 24.64
N ALA A 233 -15.57 13.96 24.27
CA ALA A 233 -16.13 14.17 22.94
C ALA A 233 -16.51 15.64 22.72
N GLU A 234 -16.97 16.32 23.76
CA GLU A 234 -17.26 17.76 23.72
C GLU A 234 -16.00 18.61 23.54
N GLU A 235 -14.86 18.20 24.10
CA GLU A 235 -13.57 18.83 23.84
C GLU A 235 -13.12 18.66 22.38
N VAL A 236 -13.19 17.43 21.84
CA VAL A 236 -12.90 17.16 20.44
C VAL A 236 -13.85 17.93 19.52
N ARG A 237 -15.14 18.04 19.87
CA ARG A 237 -16.12 18.84 19.12
C ARG A 237 -15.71 20.31 19.05
N ARG A 238 -15.35 20.91 20.19
CA ARG A 238 -14.88 22.30 20.26
C ARG A 238 -13.59 22.50 19.46
N TRP A 239 -12.69 21.52 19.49
CA TRP A 239 -11.46 21.54 18.69
C TRP A 239 -11.75 21.50 17.19
N LEU A 240 -12.61 20.58 16.73
CA LEU A 240 -13.06 20.48 15.34
C LEU A 240 -13.76 21.76 14.87
N THR A 241 -14.59 22.39 15.71
CA THR A 241 -15.24 23.67 15.38
C THR A 241 -14.21 24.77 15.12
N ARG A 242 -13.08 24.82 15.85
CA ARG A 242 -12.02 25.80 15.59
C ARG A 242 -11.33 25.58 14.23
N LEU A 243 -11.20 24.33 13.80
CA LEU A 243 -10.59 23.96 12.52
C LEU A 243 -11.53 24.11 11.32
N GLN A 244 -12.82 24.40 11.54
CA GLN A 244 -13.83 24.50 10.48
C GLN A 244 -13.41 25.40 9.30
N PRO A 245 -12.85 26.61 9.50
CA PRO A 245 -12.45 27.47 8.38
C PRO A 245 -11.37 26.83 7.49
N GLN A 246 -10.42 26.12 8.09
CA GLN A 246 -9.33 25.45 7.38
C GLN A 246 -9.82 24.19 6.64
N ILE A 247 -10.79 23.48 7.22
CA ILE A 247 -11.43 22.32 6.56
C ILE A 247 -12.28 22.78 5.38
N HIS A 248 -13.13 23.80 5.56
CA HIS A 248 -14.01 24.30 4.49
C HIS A 248 -13.25 25.02 3.36
N SER A 249 -12.09 25.60 3.65
CA SER A 249 -11.17 26.13 2.63
C SER A 249 -10.25 25.07 2.01
N GLN A 250 -10.41 23.78 2.37
CA GLN A 250 -9.63 22.65 1.88
C GLN A 250 -8.12 22.74 2.19
N GLN A 251 -7.73 23.58 3.15
CA GLN A 251 -6.38 23.56 3.70
C GLN A 251 -6.14 22.29 4.53
N LEU A 252 -7.19 21.76 5.16
CA LEU A 252 -7.19 20.48 5.86
C LEU A 252 -8.24 19.56 5.23
N ASN A 253 -7.92 18.27 5.17
CA ASN A 253 -8.85 17.24 4.71
C ASN A 253 -9.40 16.48 5.92
N LEU A 254 -10.66 16.05 5.84
CA LEU A 254 -11.34 15.31 6.88
C LEU A 254 -11.87 13.98 6.34
N MET A 255 -11.59 12.88 7.01
CA MET A 255 -12.12 11.55 6.74
C MET A 255 -12.91 11.07 7.96
N CYS A 256 -14.18 10.76 7.78
CA CYS A 256 -15.05 10.21 8.81
C CYS A 256 -15.38 8.75 8.49
N VAL A 257 -15.22 7.88 9.49
CA VAL A 257 -15.56 6.46 9.37
C VAL A 257 -16.76 6.14 10.26
N CYS A 258 -17.76 5.45 9.71
CA CYS A 258 -18.93 5.00 10.46
C CYS A 258 -19.60 6.19 11.17
N SER A 259 -19.83 6.10 12.48
CA SER A 259 -20.46 7.15 13.27
C SER A 259 -19.60 8.40 13.45
N GLY A 260 -18.31 8.42 13.07
CA GLY A 260 -17.45 9.61 13.19
C GLY A 260 -18.02 10.84 12.47
N ALA A 261 -18.81 10.63 11.41
CA ALA A 261 -19.51 11.70 10.71
C ALA A 261 -20.51 12.46 11.59
N LEU A 262 -21.08 11.79 12.61
CA LEU A 262 -22.01 12.41 13.56
C LEU A 262 -21.29 13.40 14.48
N LEU A 263 -20.06 13.12 14.90
CA LEU A 263 -19.27 14.04 15.71
C LEU A 263 -18.87 15.28 14.89
N ALA A 264 -18.44 15.08 13.64
CA ALA A 264 -18.16 16.17 12.71
C ALA A 264 -19.41 17.02 12.41
N ALA A 265 -20.58 16.39 12.27
CA ALA A 265 -21.86 17.09 12.13
C ALA A 265 -22.18 17.97 13.34
N ARG A 266 -22.01 17.46 14.56
CA ARG A 266 -22.18 18.23 15.81
C ARG A 266 -21.17 19.37 15.98
N ALA A 267 -20.02 19.29 15.32
CA ALA A 267 -19.04 20.37 15.24
C ALA A 267 -19.38 21.44 14.19
N GLY A 268 -20.47 21.25 13.42
CA GLY A 268 -20.93 22.17 12.39
C GLY A 268 -20.28 21.96 11.01
N LEU A 269 -19.50 20.89 10.83
CA LEU A 269 -18.67 20.71 9.61
C LEU A 269 -19.49 20.27 8.39
N MET A 270 -20.68 19.71 8.58
CA MET A 270 -21.46 19.03 7.52
C MET A 270 -22.49 19.93 6.83
N HIS A 271 -22.61 21.21 7.19
CA HIS A 271 -23.62 22.09 6.60
C HIS A 271 -23.39 22.28 5.09
N GLY A 272 -24.39 21.93 4.29
CA GLY A 272 -24.34 21.95 2.83
C GLY A 272 -23.55 20.80 2.20
N ILE A 273 -22.87 19.95 2.98
CA ILE A 273 -21.96 18.89 2.54
C ILE A 273 -22.71 17.60 2.23
N GLN A 274 -22.39 16.94 1.13
CA GLN A 274 -22.83 15.57 0.84
C GLN A 274 -22.04 14.58 1.69
N CYS A 275 -22.74 13.72 2.44
CA CYS A 275 -22.09 12.78 3.33
C CYS A 275 -22.89 11.48 3.48
N THR A 276 -22.25 10.43 3.98
CA THR A 276 -22.87 9.16 4.38
C THR A 276 -22.37 8.78 5.78
N THR A 277 -23.02 7.81 6.41
CA THR A 277 -22.59 7.22 7.69
C THR A 277 -23.15 5.80 7.79
N HIS A 278 -22.90 5.12 8.91
CA HIS A 278 -23.47 3.81 9.16
C HIS A 278 -24.99 3.85 9.08
N HIS A 279 -25.58 2.79 8.52
CA HIS A 279 -27.01 2.73 8.26
C HIS A 279 -27.84 3.02 9.52
N ASP A 280 -27.45 2.47 10.67
CA ASP A 280 -28.07 2.74 11.98
C ASP A 280 -27.84 4.16 12.54
N VAL A 281 -27.03 4.97 11.87
CA VAL A 281 -26.67 6.34 12.28
C VAL A 281 -27.26 7.38 11.31
N LEU A 282 -27.74 6.98 10.12
CA LEU A 282 -28.22 7.90 9.08
C LEU A 282 -29.28 8.90 9.59
N GLU A 283 -30.31 8.41 10.28
CA GLU A 283 -31.38 9.28 10.79
C GLU A 283 -30.89 10.23 11.89
N ARG A 284 -29.96 9.77 12.74
CA ARG A 284 -29.33 10.63 13.75
C ARG A 284 -28.44 11.69 13.12
N LEU A 285 -27.74 11.36 12.03
CA LEU A 285 -26.94 12.33 11.29
C LEU A 285 -27.81 13.41 10.65
N LYS A 286 -28.93 13.03 10.01
CA LYS A 286 -29.92 13.95 9.46
C LYS A 286 -30.48 14.88 10.53
N ALA A 287 -30.80 14.35 11.71
CA ALA A 287 -31.31 15.14 12.83
C ALA A 287 -30.24 16.08 13.41
N ALA A 288 -28.98 15.64 13.53
CA ALA A 288 -27.89 16.43 14.11
C ALA A 288 -27.38 17.53 13.16
N ALA A 289 -27.50 17.35 11.84
CA ALA A 289 -27.15 18.35 10.84
C ALA A 289 -28.21 18.40 9.72
N PRO A 290 -29.33 19.11 9.93
CA PRO A 290 -30.40 19.22 8.93
C PRO A 290 -29.96 19.85 7.61
N GLY A 291 -28.89 20.65 7.62
CA GLY A 291 -28.30 21.23 6.41
C GLY A 291 -27.36 20.29 5.65
N ALA A 292 -27.06 19.10 6.17
CA ALA A 292 -26.22 18.12 5.47
C ALA A 292 -27.03 17.35 4.42
N GLN A 293 -26.41 17.07 3.27
CA GLN A 293 -27.02 16.27 2.22
C GLN A 293 -26.69 14.79 2.43
N VAL A 294 -27.34 14.16 3.40
CA VAL A 294 -27.08 12.76 3.78
C VAL A 294 -27.55 11.81 2.68
N LYS A 295 -26.61 11.04 2.11
CA LYS A 295 -26.85 10.00 1.11
C LYS A 295 -26.95 8.64 1.79
N ASP A 296 -28.00 7.90 1.48
CA ASP A 296 -28.18 6.51 1.86
C ASP A 296 -27.52 5.56 0.84
N ASN A 297 -27.29 4.31 1.26
CA ASN A 297 -26.79 3.24 0.39
C ASN A 297 -25.49 3.58 -0.39
N ARG A 298 -24.63 4.43 0.19
CA ARG A 298 -23.29 4.75 -0.34
C ARG A 298 -22.21 4.21 0.59
N ILE A 299 -21.19 3.57 0.03
CA ILE A 299 -20.03 3.05 0.78
C ILE A 299 -19.20 4.19 1.33
N PHE A 300 -18.94 5.20 0.50
CA PHE A 300 -18.37 6.47 0.92
C PHE A 300 -18.85 7.61 0.00
N VAL A 301 -18.69 8.83 0.48
CA VAL A 301 -19.02 10.08 -0.23
C VAL A 301 -17.84 11.06 -0.06
N GLU A 302 -17.47 11.72 -1.15
CA GLU A 302 -16.49 12.81 -1.20
C GLU A 302 -17.22 14.13 -1.47
N ASP A 303 -17.06 15.16 -0.62
CA ASP A 303 -17.50 16.52 -0.94
C ASP A 303 -16.63 17.58 -0.23
N ARG A 304 -15.97 18.45 -1.01
CA ARG A 304 -15.22 19.64 -0.56
C ARG A 304 -14.24 19.44 0.62
N GLY A 305 -13.35 18.48 0.51
CA GLY A 305 -12.36 18.14 1.55
C GLY A 305 -12.89 17.24 2.69
N ILE A 306 -14.19 16.88 2.71
CA ILE A 306 -14.82 16.07 3.77
C ILE A 306 -15.33 14.72 3.25
N TRP A 307 -14.59 13.65 3.52
CA TRP A 307 -14.88 12.29 3.05
C TRP A 307 -15.56 11.49 4.15
N THR A 308 -16.60 10.74 3.83
CA THR A 308 -17.38 10.00 4.83
C THR A 308 -17.68 8.59 4.36
N SER A 309 -17.69 7.59 5.24
CA SER A 309 -17.96 6.18 4.90
C SER A 309 -18.99 5.51 5.80
N ALA A 310 -19.70 4.52 5.24
CA ALA A 310 -20.88 3.91 5.87
C ALA A 310 -20.60 2.78 6.87
N GLY A 311 -19.35 2.48 7.20
CA GLY A 311 -19.04 1.32 8.05
C GLY A 311 -17.57 1.06 8.25
N ILE A 312 -17.28 0.12 9.14
CA ILE A 312 -15.92 -0.21 9.59
C ILE A 312 -15.06 -0.66 8.41
N THR A 313 -15.55 -1.61 7.61
CA THR A 313 -14.80 -2.13 6.45
C THR A 313 -14.76 -1.14 5.28
N SER A 314 -15.80 -0.32 5.09
CA SER A 314 -15.79 0.73 4.06
C SER A 314 -14.79 1.86 4.33
N GLY A 315 -14.32 2.00 5.57
CA GLY A 315 -13.21 2.89 5.89
C GLY A 315 -11.91 2.46 5.19
N ILE A 316 -11.72 1.15 4.96
CA ILE A 316 -10.59 0.61 4.21
C ILE A 316 -10.72 0.97 2.72
N ASP A 317 -11.91 0.82 2.15
CA ASP A 317 -12.18 1.20 0.76
C ASP A 317 -11.90 2.70 0.53
N LEU A 318 -12.35 3.55 1.46
CA LEU A 318 -12.10 4.99 1.41
C LEU A 318 -10.60 5.32 1.59
N ALA A 319 -9.90 4.63 2.48
CA ALA A 319 -8.46 4.82 2.65
C ALA A 319 -7.67 4.42 1.39
N LEU A 320 -8.00 3.30 0.75
CA LEU A 320 -7.39 2.88 -0.52
C LEU A 320 -7.70 3.86 -1.65
N HIS A 321 -8.92 4.40 -1.69
CA HIS A 321 -9.27 5.47 -2.63
C HIS A 321 -8.42 6.73 -2.42
N LEU A 322 -8.19 7.13 -1.16
CA LEU A 322 -7.31 8.24 -0.83
C LEU A 322 -5.85 7.97 -1.22
N ILE A 323 -5.34 6.77 -0.96
CA ILE A 323 -3.98 6.37 -1.37
C ILE A 323 -3.87 6.43 -2.90
N ASN A 324 -4.88 5.98 -3.64
CA ASN A 324 -4.87 6.10 -5.10
C ASN A 324 -4.81 7.57 -5.53
N ARG A 325 -5.59 8.44 -4.91
CA ARG A 325 -5.63 9.87 -5.24
C ARG A 325 -4.31 10.58 -4.96
N TYR A 326 -3.69 10.32 -3.81
CA TYR A 326 -2.48 11.03 -3.38
C TYR A 326 -1.18 10.37 -3.84
N CYS A 327 -1.16 9.06 -4.01
CA CYS A 327 0.04 8.27 -4.29
C CYS A 327 -0.03 7.49 -5.62
N GLY A 328 -1.16 7.55 -6.32
CA GLY A 328 -1.38 6.87 -7.59
C GLY A 328 -1.87 5.42 -7.48
N PRO A 329 -2.34 4.85 -8.60
CA PRO A 329 -3.01 3.55 -8.63
C PRO A 329 -2.09 2.37 -8.31
N ARG A 330 -0.79 2.49 -8.62
CA ARG A 330 0.20 1.44 -8.31
C ARG A 330 0.34 1.26 -6.80
N MET A 331 0.52 2.34 -6.04
CA MET A 331 0.66 2.30 -4.59
C MET A 331 -0.62 1.76 -3.93
N ALA A 332 -1.80 2.20 -4.38
CA ALA A 332 -3.07 1.69 -3.85
C ALA A 332 -3.24 0.18 -4.10
N LEU A 333 -2.83 -0.31 -5.27
CA LEU A 333 -2.86 -1.74 -5.59
C LEU A 333 -1.85 -2.55 -4.75
N GLU A 334 -0.64 -2.04 -4.56
CA GLU A 334 0.38 -2.65 -3.71
C GLU A 334 -0.13 -2.79 -2.27
N VAL A 335 -0.66 -1.71 -1.68
CA VAL A 335 -1.23 -1.71 -0.33
C VAL A 335 -2.42 -2.67 -0.23
N ALA A 336 -3.34 -2.67 -1.21
CA ALA A 336 -4.49 -3.57 -1.19
C ALA A 336 -4.07 -5.05 -1.25
N ARG A 337 -3.05 -5.37 -2.06
CA ARG A 337 -2.50 -6.74 -2.16
C ARG A 337 -1.81 -7.16 -0.87
N GLU A 338 -0.99 -6.28 -0.28
CA GLU A 338 -0.30 -6.55 0.98
C GLU A 338 -1.28 -6.78 2.13
N MET A 339 -2.35 -5.99 2.21
CA MET A 339 -3.39 -6.14 3.23
C MET A 339 -4.36 -7.29 2.96
N VAL A 340 -4.22 -8.00 1.82
CA VAL A 340 -5.15 -9.04 1.35
C VAL A 340 -6.60 -8.53 1.32
N VAL A 341 -6.78 -7.25 1.01
CA VAL A 341 -8.10 -6.62 0.90
C VAL A 341 -8.52 -6.62 -0.55
N TRP A 342 -9.64 -7.26 -0.85
CA TRP A 342 -10.21 -7.27 -2.18
C TRP A 342 -10.74 -5.88 -2.55
N PHE A 343 -10.17 -5.24 -3.57
CA PHE A 343 -10.51 -3.88 -4.01
C PHE A 343 -11.99 -3.82 -4.45
N ARG A 344 -12.87 -3.26 -3.61
CA ARG A 344 -14.30 -3.08 -3.91
C ARG A 344 -14.69 -1.60 -3.79
N ARG A 345 -14.84 -0.97 -4.97
CA ARG A 345 -15.76 0.16 -5.29
C ARG A 345 -15.28 1.58 -4.94
N SER A 346 -15.77 2.56 -5.72
CA SER A 346 -15.75 3.99 -5.40
C SER A 346 -17.13 4.65 -5.58
N GLY A 347 -17.33 5.75 -4.84
CA GLY A 347 -18.57 6.51 -4.68
C GLY A 347 -19.17 7.08 -5.95
N ASP A 348 -18.45 7.89 -6.76
CA ASP A 348 -18.96 8.52 -8.00
C ASP A 348 -17.82 9.09 -8.93
N ASP A 349 -16.61 8.49 -9.02
CA ASP A 349 -15.44 9.07 -9.74
C ASP A 349 -15.21 8.58 -11.20
N PRO A 350 -14.62 9.40 -12.11
CA PRO A 350 -14.45 9.15 -13.56
C PRO A 350 -13.48 8.00 -13.90
N GLN A 351 -13.88 7.18 -14.89
CA GLN A 351 -13.17 6.01 -15.45
C GLN A 351 -12.42 5.14 -14.44
N LEU A 352 -13.21 4.49 -13.57
CA LEU A 352 -12.86 3.18 -13.01
C LEU A 352 -12.43 2.23 -14.14
N SER A 353 -11.41 1.41 -13.86
CA SER A 353 -11.09 0.21 -14.62
C SER A 353 -12.40 -0.52 -15.01
N PRO A 354 -12.60 -0.89 -16.30
CA PRO A 354 -13.85 -1.50 -16.77
C PRO A 354 -14.31 -2.71 -15.96
N TRP A 355 -13.37 -3.39 -15.31
CA TRP A 355 -13.56 -4.53 -14.41
C TRP A 355 -14.23 -4.19 -13.07
N LEU A 356 -14.22 -2.92 -12.68
CA LEU A 356 -14.74 -2.40 -11.41
C LEU A 356 -16.01 -1.55 -11.58
N ARG A 357 -16.41 -1.24 -12.82
CA ARG A 357 -17.62 -0.47 -13.12
C ARG A 357 -18.87 -1.23 -12.66
N TYR A 358 -19.88 -0.50 -12.20
CA TYR A 358 -21.19 -1.02 -11.77
C TYR A 358 -21.18 -1.98 -10.57
N ARG A 359 -20.09 -2.05 -9.81
CA ARG A 359 -20.00 -2.94 -8.63
C ARG A 359 -20.44 -2.27 -7.33
N ASN A 360 -20.86 -0.99 -7.35
CA ASN A 360 -21.23 -0.18 -6.18
C ASN A 360 -22.66 -0.47 -5.66
N HIS A 361 -22.97 -1.74 -5.38
CA HIS A 361 -24.26 -2.17 -4.78
C HIS A 361 -24.05 -3.42 -3.92
N ILE A 362 -24.89 -3.71 -2.93
CA ILE A 362 -24.67 -4.88 -2.04
C ILE A 362 -25.37 -6.18 -2.47
N HIS A 363 -26.12 -6.19 -3.57
CA HIS A 363 -26.92 -7.36 -3.98
C HIS A 363 -26.07 -8.62 -4.34
N PRO A 364 -26.15 -9.73 -3.56
CA PRO A 364 -25.25 -10.88 -3.71
C PRO A 364 -25.36 -11.63 -5.05
N ALA A 365 -26.56 -11.84 -5.58
CA ALA A 365 -26.75 -12.54 -6.85
C ALA A 365 -26.20 -11.75 -8.05
N VAL A 366 -26.18 -10.41 -7.94
CA VAL A 366 -25.64 -9.55 -8.98
C VAL A 366 -24.11 -9.56 -8.91
N HIS A 367 -23.51 -9.61 -7.72
CA HIS A 367 -22.07 -9.83 -7.58
C HIS A 367 -21.62 -11.15 -8.19
N ARG A 368 -22.31 -12.26 -7.87
CA ARG A 368 -21.98 -13.56 -8.47
C ARG A 368 -22.07 -13.55 -9.99
N ALA A 369 -23.04 -12.83 -10.55
CA ALA A 369 -23.17 -12.68 -12.00
C ALA A 369 -22.03 -11.84 -12.58
N GLN A 370 -21.66 -10.73 -11.93
CA GLN A 370 -20.51 -9.91 -12.33
C GLN A 370 -19.21 -10.71 -12.26
N ASP A 371 -18.98 -11.48 -11.18
CA ASP A 371 -17.80 -12.33 -11.01
C ASP A 371 -17.69 -13.38 -12.12
N LEU A 372 -18.81 -14.04 -12.43
CA LEU A 372 -18.87 -15.01 -13.52
C LEU A 372 -18.50 -14.36 -14.85
N LEU A 373 -19.09 -13.21 -15.18
CA LEU A 373 -18.86 -12.52 -16.44
C LEU A 373 -17.45 -11.92 -16.56
N SER A 374 -16.88 -11.43 -15.45
CA SER A 374 -15.51 -10.91 -15.41
C SER A 374 -14.45 -12.01 -15.46
N SER A 375 -14.75 -13.22 -15.00
CA SER A 375 -13.77 -14.32 -14.98
C SER A 375 -13.44 -14.86 -16.38
N ALA A 376 -14.39 -14.80 -17.31
CA ALA A 376 -14.21 -15.26 -18.69
C ALA A 376 -15.12 -14.47 -19.65
N PRO A 377 -14.83 -13.18 -19.92
CA PRO A 377 -15.68 -12.33 -20.77
C PRO A 377 -15.74 -12.80 -22.22
N GLU A 378 -14.74 -13.52 -22.71
CA GLU A 378 -14.67 -14.08 -24.06
C GLU A 378 -15.68 -15.21 -24.32
N VAL A 379 -16.17 -15.85 -23.25
CA VAL A 379 -17.12 -16.97 -23.35
C VAL A 379 -18.50 -16.47 -23.75
N ALA A 380 -19.23 -17.26 -24.53
CA ALA A 380 -20.63 -17.00 -24.81
C ALA A 380 -21.45 -17.24 -23.54
N TRP A 381 -22.04 -16.17 -22.99
CA TRP A 381 -22.88 -16.23 -21.79
C TRP A 381 -24.36 -15.98 -22.09
N PRO A 382 -25.17 -17.02 -22.39
CA PRO A 382 -26.61 -16.90 -22.44
C PRO A 382 -27.19 -16.49 -21.08
N ILE A 383 -28.14 -15.55 -21.07
CA ILE A 383 -28.80 -15.09 -19.83
C ILE A 383 -29.37 -16.24 -18.98
N PRO A 384 -30.02 -17.28 -19.56
CA PRO A 384 -30.50 -18.40 -18.77
C PRO A 384 -29.41 -19.15 -18.01
N GLU A 385 -28.21 -19.24 -18.59
CA GLU A 385 -27.08 -19.94 -18.00
C GLU A 385 -26.48 -19.16 -16.83
N ILE A 386 -26.34 -17.83 -16.99
CA ILE A 386 -25.91 -16.93 -15.91
C ILE A 386 -26.92 -17.00 -14.76
N ALA A 387 -28.21 -16.90 -15.08
CA ALA A 387 -29.29 -16.90 -14.09
C ALA A 387 -29.29 -18.20 -13.27
N ASN A 388 -29.09 -19.35 -13.92
CA ASN A 388 -28.98 -20.64 -13.25
C ASN A 388 -27.78 -20.69 -12.28
N ARG A 389 -26.58 -20.26 -12.71
CA ARG A 389 -25.38 -20.25 -11.87
C ARG A 389 -25.45 -19.31 -10.67
N VAL A 390 -26.30 -18.28 -10.72
CA VAL A 390 -26.47 -17.35 -9.60
C VAL A 390 -27.75 -17.56 -8.81
N HIS A 391 -28.48 -18.65 -9.13
CA HIS A 391 -29.71 -19.13 -8.48
C HIS A 391 -30.89 -18.15 -8.54
N VAL A 392 -31.14 -17.56 -9.70
CA VAL A 392 -32.30 -16.70 -9.96
C VAL A 392 -32.94 -17.01 -11.32
N SER A 393 -34.17 -16.55 -11.55
CA SER A 393 -34.76 -16.64 -12.90
C SER A 393 -34.16 -15.60 -13.86
N PRO A 394 -34.16 -15.83 -15.18
CA PRO A 394 -33.62 -14.87 -16.17
C PRO A 394 -34.27 -13.49 -16.06
N ARG A 395 -35.60 -13.47 -15.90
CA ARG A 395 -36.37 -12.23 -15.72
C ARG A 395 -35.96 -11.49 -14.44
N HIS A 396 -35.75 -12.22 -13.36
CA HIS A 396 -35.31 -11.64 -12.09
C HIS A 396 -33.88 -11.09 -12.20
N LEU A 397 -32.96 -11.81 -12.85
CA LEU A 397 -31.59 -11.32 -13.10
C LEU A 397 -31.60 -10.02 -13.90
N SER A 398 -32.36 -9.96 -15.00
CA SER A 398 -32.48 -8.74 -15.81
C SER A 398 -33.04 -7.57 -14.99
N ARG A 399 -34.05 -7.83 -14.15
CA ARG A 399 -34.61 -6.81 -13.26
C ARG A 399 -33.60 -6.34 -12.22
N LEU A 400 -32.81 -7.23 -11.64
CA LEU A 400 -31.78 -6.89 -10.65
C LEU A 400 -30.66 -6.04 -11.27
N PHE A 401 -30.21 -6.37 -12.49
CA PHE A 401 -29.23 -5.56 -13.21
C PHE A 401 -29.77 -4.17 -13.51
N GLN A 402 -31.01 -4.06 -14.01
CA GLN A 402 -31.63 -2.75 -14.22
C GLN A 402 -31.80 -1.96 -12.93
N HIS A 403 -32.25 -2.61 -11.86
CA HIS A 403 -32.51 -1.95 -10.58
C HIS A 403 -31.23 -1.50 -9.86
N HIS A 404 -30.16 -2.30 -9.89
CA HIS A 404 -28.94 -2.02 -9.13
C HIS A 404 -27.82 -1.35 -9.94
N LEU A 405 -27.80 -1.53 -11.27
CA LEU A 405 -26.73 -1.03 -12.14
C LEU A 405 -27.23 -0.02 -13.19
N GLY A 406 -28.54 0.06 -13.44
CA GLY A 406 -29.11 0.91 -14.48
C GLY A 406 -28.80 0.47 -15.91
N ILE A 407 -28.25 -0.74 -16.10
CA ILE A 407 -27.88 -1.30 -17.40
C ILE A 407 -28.29 -2.77 -17.52
N SER A 408 -28.30 -3.30 -18.74
CA SER A 408 -28.59 -4.72 -18.95
C SER A 408 -27.36 -5.61 -18.69
N VAL A 409 -27.60 -6.90 -18.43
CA VAL A 409 -26.55 -7.93 -18.33
C VAL A 409 -25.68 -7.97 -19.59
N ARG A 410 -26.30 -7.76 -20.76
CA ARG A 410 -25.60 -7.76 -22.05
C ARG A 410 -24.69 -6.55 -22.19
N ASP A 411 -25.15 -5.37 -21.80
CA ASP A 411 -24.34 -4.14 -21.89
C ASP A 411 -23.15 -4.21 -20.93
N TYR A 412 -23.35 -4.79 -19.75
CA TYR A 412 -22.26 -5.04 -18.80
C TYR A 412 -21.17 -5.93 -19.41
N LEU A 413 -21.56 -7.06 -20.00
CA LEU A 413 -20.61 -7.97 -20.67
C LEU A 413 -19.93 -7.31 -21.88
N GLU A 414 -20.66 -6.53 -22.68
CA GLU A 414 -20.11 -5.83 -23.84
C GLU A 414 -18.98 -4.86 -23.44
N GLN A 415 -19.13 -4.15 -22.32
CA GLN A 415 -18.09 -3.25 -21.80
C GLN A 415 -16.83 -3.99 -21.33
N LEU A 416 -16.98 -5.16 -20.68
CA LEU A 416 -15.83 -6.00 -20.31
C LEU A 416 -15.05 -6.45 -21.55
N ARG A 417 -15.76 -6.87 -22.60
CA ARG A 417 -15.14 -7.30 -23.86
C ARG A 417 -14.40 -6.16 -24.56
N LEU A 418 -14.95 -4.94 -24.53
CA LEU A 418 -14.24 -3.77 -25.06
C LEU A 418 -12.88 -3.58 -24.38
N ALA A 419 -12.84 -3.69 -23.05
CA ALA A 419 -11.60 -3.54 -22.28
C ALA A 419 -10.55 -4.58 -22.66
N VAL A 420 -10.95 -5.86 -22.80
CA VAL A 420 -10.06 -6.94 -23.24
C VAL A 420 -9.52 -6.70 -24.65
N ALA A 421 -10.37 -6.25 -25.56
CA ALA A 421 -9.97 -5.94 -26.93
C ALA A 421 -8.99 -4.77 -27.00
N GLU A 422 -9.20 -3.71 -26.21
CA GLU A 422 -8.32 -2.55 -26.15
C GLU A 422 -6.94 -2.88 -25.56
N GLN A 423 -6.89 -3.70 -24.52
CA GLN A 423 -5.63 -4.20 -23.96
C GLN A 423 -4.82 -4.99 -25.00
N ARG A 424 -5.49 -5.86 -25.77
CA ARG A 424 -4.83 -6.65 -26.84
C ARG A 424 -4.33 -5.79 -27.99
N LEU A 425 -5.07 -4.74 -28.35
CA LEU A 425 -4.62 -3.74 -29.34
C LEU A 425 -3.36 -3.01 -28.88
N GLN A 426 -3.29 -2.62 -27.60
CA GLN A 426 -2.10 -1.98 -27.01
C GLN A 426 -0.87 -2.91 -27.02
N GLN A 427 -1.09 -4.23 -26.94
CA GLN A 427 -0.07 -5.27 -27.06
C GLN A 427 0.34 -5.56 -28.52
N GLY A 428 -0.16 -4.79 -29.50
CA GLY A 428 0.23 -4.89 -30.91
C GLY A 428 -0.58 -5.90 -31.73
N GLN A 429 -1.67 -6.46 -31.20
CA GLN A 429 -2.54 -7.36 -31.98
C GLN A 429 -3.32 -6.59 -33.05
N ARG A 430 -3.58 -7.26 -34.19
CA ARG A 430 -4.46 -6.70 -35.23
C ARG A 430 -5.90 -6.65 -34.72
N MET A 431 -6.66 -5.67 -35.20
CA MET A 431 -8.02 -5.39 -34.71
C MET A 431 -8.98 -6.58 -34.78
N GLU A 432 -8.93 -7.35 -35.85
CA GLU A 432 -9.77 -8.55 -36.02
C GLU A 432 -9.44 -9.63 -34.99
N GLN A 433 -8.14 -9.82 -34.71
CA GLN A 433 -7.65 -10.78 -33.71
C GLN A 433 -8.02 -10.35 -32.30
N ALA A 434 -7.85 -9.06 -31.98
CA ALA A 434 -8.21 -8.49 -30.69
C ALA A 434 -9.73 -8.58 -30.42
N ALA A 435 -10.57 -8.29 -31.42
CA ALA A 435 -12.02 -8.38 -31.31
C ALA A 435 -12.50 -9.83 -31.11
N SER A 436 -11.99 -10.77 -31.92
CA SER A 436 -12.35 -12.19 -31.79
C SER A 436 -11.93 -12.75 -30.43
N ALA A 437 -10.72 -12.42 -29.98
CA ALA A 437 -10.19 -12.97 -28.74
C ALA A 437 -10.79 -12.31 -27.48
N ALA A 438 -11.52 -11.20 -27.63
CA ALA A 438 -12.35 -10.61 -26.61
C ALA A 438 -13.81 -11.13 -26.63
N GLY A 439 -14.15 -12.07 -27.53
CA GLY A 439 -15.49 -12.67 -27.61
C GLY A 439 -16.52 -11.86 -28.41
N PHE A 440 -16.10 -10.89 -29.23
CA PHE A 440 -17.00 -10.28 -30.21
C PHE A 440 -17.24 -11.22 -31.38
N SER A 441 -18.49 -11.30 -31.86
CA SER A 441 -18.84 -12.17 -33.00
C SER A 441 -18.41 -11.60 -34.35
N SER A 442 -18.05 -10.31 -34.40
CA SER A 442 -17.52 -9.66 -35.61
C SER A 442 -16.78 -8.34 -35.30
N PRO A 443 -15.84 -7.92 -36.16
CA PRO A 443 -15.21 -6.59 -36.07
C PRO A 443 -16.22 -5.44 -36.11
N ARG A 444 -17.35 -5.60 -36.82
CA ARG A 444 -18.43 -4.60 -36.87
C ARG A 444 -19.11 -4.42 -35.51
N GLN A 445 -19.32 -5.50 -34.76
CA GLN A 445 -19.87 -5.43 -33.41
C GLN A 445 -18.93 -4.68 -32.47
N PHE A 446 -17.62 -4.95 -32.57
CA PHE A 446 -16.59 -4.24 -31.82
C PHE A 446 -16.58 -2.74 -32.13
N HIS A 447 -16.60 -2.34 -33.41
CA HIS A 447 -16.66 -0.93 -33.79
C HIS A 447 -17.89 -0.20 -33.22
N ARG A 448 -19.07 -0.83 -33.29
CA ARG A 448 -20.31 -0.25 -32.75
C ARG A 448 -20.32 -0.15 -31.23
N ALA A 449 -19.71 -1.12 -30.54
CA ALA A 449 -19.56 -1.07 -29.09
C ALA A 449 -18.55 0.03 -28.69
N ARG A 450 -17.43 0.15 -29.42
CA ARG A 450 -16.41 1.18 -29.20
C ARG A 450 -16.91 2.60 -29.48
N GLY A 451 -17.79 2.77 -30.47
CA GLY A 451 -18.48 4.05 -30.73
C GLY A 451 -19.38 4.47 -29.57
N ARG A 452 -20.27 3.58 -29.11
CA ARG A 452 -21.17 3.83 -27.97
C ARG A 452 -20.44 4.14 -26.65
N SER A 453 -19.24 3.59 -26.46
CA SER A 453 -18.42 3.86 -25.27
C SER A 453 -17.65 5.19 -25.31
N ARG A 454 -17.55 5.85 -26.47
CA ARG A 454 -16.93 7.17 -26.63
C ARG A 454 -17.92 8.32 -26.45
N ASP A 455 -19.20 8.05 -26.69
CA ASP A 455 -20.30 9.02 -26.62
C ASP A 455 -21.04 9.02 -25.26
N ALA A 456 -20.63 8.16 -24.32
CA ALA A 456 -21.25 7.93 -23.01
C ALA A 456 -20.21 8.05 -21.89
#